data_AF-A0A3G6YM50-F1
#
_entry.id   AF-A0A3G6YM50-F1
#
_cell.length_a   1.000
_cell.length_b   1.000
_cell.length_c   1.000
_cell.angle_alpha   90.00
_cell.angle_beta   90.00
_cell.angle_gamma   90.00
#
_symmetry.space_group_name_H-M   'P 1'
#
loop_
_entity.id
_entity.type
_entity.pdbx_description
1 polymer ?
#
loop_
_entity_poly.entity_id
_entity_poly.type
_entity_poly.pdbx_seq_one_letter_code
_entity_poly.pdbx_strand_id
1 'polypeptide(L)'
;MVTGAITVDIVETGAITGTTTDVAPGTDVVLTITGKDADGNNVTISKTVTTDASGNYSSAVTVAEGIVDGSAVTVVANTTDRNGQGVGPATDSIAAQR
;
A
#
# COMPACT_ATOMS: atom_id res chain seq x y z
N MET A 1 7.07 19.34 17.14
CA MET A 1 6.96 18.69 15.82
C MET A 1 6.04 17.50 16.01
N VAL A 2 5.11 17.27 15.08
CA VAL A 2 4.26 16.08 15.12
C VAL A 2 5.08 14.95 14.51
N THR A 3 5.04 13.76 15.10
CA THR A 3 5.74 12.62 14.49
C THR A 3 4.95 12.11 13.30
N GLY A 4 5.61 11.94 12.15
CA GLY A 4 5.01 11.35 10.97
C GLY A 4 4.53 9.91 11.22
N ALA A 5 3.35 9.56 10.72
CA ALA A 5 2.82 8.20 10.79
C ALA A 5 2.12 7.82 9.48
N ILE A 6 2.09 6.53 9.16
CA ILE A 6 1.38 5.97 8.01
C ILE A 6 0.66 4.69 8.44
N THR A 7 -0.53 4.46 7.90
CA THR A 7 -1.28 3.21 8.00
C THR A 7 -1.54 2.67 6.61
N VAL A 8 -1.73 1.36 6.48
CA VAL A 8 -2.20 0.70 5.25
C VAL A 8 -3.16 -0.42 5.64
N ASP A 9 -4.17 -0.63 4.82
CA ASP A 9 -5.19 -1.68 4.96
C ASP A 9 -5.49 -2.24 3.56
N ILE A 10 -5.52 -3.57 3.44
CA ILE A 10 -5.92 -4.27 2.22
C ILE A 10 -7.06 -5.24 2.54
N VAL A 11 -8.10 -5.20 1.71
CA VAL A 11 -9.25 -6.10 1.83
C VAL A 11 -9.29 -7.14 0.71
N GLU A 12 -10.10 -8.18 0.89
CA GLU A 12 -10.20 -9.34 -0.01
C GLU A 12 -10.50 -9.00 -1.47
N THR A 13 -11.16 -7.87 -1.75
CA THR A 13 -11.42 -7.39 -3.12
C THR A 13 -10.19 -6.75 -3.78
N GLY A 14 -9.03 -6.76 -3.11
CA GLY A 14 -7.79 -6.13 -3.56
C GLY A 14 -7.75 -4.61 -3.36
N ALA A 15 -8.78 -4.01 -2.73
CA ALA A 15 -8.77 -2.57 -2.46
C ALA A 15 -7.77 -2.26 -1.33
N ILE A 16 -6.95 -1.23 -1.55
CA ILE A 16 -5.93 -0.77 -0.61
C ILE A 16 -6.30 0.65 -0.17
N THR A 17 -6.31 0.89 1.13
CA THR A 17 -6.50 2.23 1.71
C THR A 17 -5.45 2.51 2.76
N GLY A 18 -5.25 3.78 3.09
CA GLY A 18 -4.36 4.17 4.17
C GLY A 18 -4.47 5.64 4.52
N THR A 19 -3.92 5.98 5.67
CA THR A 19 -3.93 7.35 6.21
C THR A 19 -2.52 7.76 6.62
N THR A 20 -2.30 9.06 6.74
CA THR A 20 -1.01 9.61 7.18
C THR A 20 -1.20 10.71 8.22
N THR A 21 -0.24 10.82 9.13
CA THR A 21 -0.10 11.96 10.05
C THR A 21 1.18 12.70 9.70
N ASP A 22 1.11 14.03 9.74
CA ASP A 22 2.19 14.96 9.39
C ASP A 22 2.81 14.80 7.98
N VAL A 23 2.03 14.30 7.02
CA VAL A 23 2.41 14.26 5.59
C VAL A 23 1.62 15.33 4.82
N ALA A 24 2.27 16.02 3.87
CA ALA A 24 1.61 17.04 3.06
C ALA A 24 0.63 16.39 2.05
N PRO A 25 -0.46 17.06 1.65
CA PRO A 25 -1.25 16.64 0.50
C PRO A 25 -0.41 16.58 -0.77
N GLY A 26 -0.68 15.62 -1.64
CA GLY A 26 0.04 15.41 -2.88
C GLY A 26 1.42 14.76 -2.70
N THR A 27 1.76 14.30 -1.49
CA THR A 27 3.01 13.58 -1.24
C THR A 27 2.89 12.14 -1.71
N ASP A 28 3.96 11.64 -2.34
CA ASP A 28 4.06 10.27 -2.81
C ASP A 28 4.04 9.27 -1.65
N VAL A 29 3.24 8.22 -1.83
CA VAL A 29 3.20 7.00 -1.04
C VAL A 29 3.59 5.86 -1.96
N VAL A 30 4.69 5.19 -1.62
CA VAL A 30 5.19 4.03 -2.35
C VAL A 30 4.60 2.77 -1.71
N LEU A 31 3.87 1.99 -2.50
CA LEU A 31 3.28 0.72 -2.14
C LEU A 31 4.08 -0.40 -2.79
N THR A 32 4.66 -1.29 -1.99
CA THR A 32 5.27 -2.54 -2.45
C THR A 32 4.29 -3.66 -2.16
N ILE A 33 3.77 -4.29 -3.22
CA ILE A 33 2.73 -5.31 -3.12
C ILE A 33 3.34 -6.63 -3.57
N THR A 34 3.23 -7.66 -2.73
CA THR A 34 3.71 -9.01 -3.03
C THR A 34 2.56 -9.99 -3.00
N GLY A 35 2.42 -10.80 -4.05
CA GLY A 35 1.39 -11.82 -4.16
C GLY A 35 1.85 -13.05 -4.95
N LYS A 36 0.91 -13.80 -5.51
CA LYS A 36 1.19 -14.96 -6.37
C LYS A 36 0.60 -14.78 -7.77
N ASP A 37 1.31 -15.26 -8.79
CA ASP A 37 0.74 -15.41 -10.14
C ASP A 37 -0.13 -16.68 -10.26
N ALA A 38 -0.69 -16.90 -11.44
CA ALA A 38 -1.51 -18.08 -11.74
C ALA A 38 -0.75 -19.41 -11.65
N ASP A 39 0.58 -19.38 -11.74
CA ASP A 39 1.45 -20.56 -11.63
C ASP A 39 1.93 -20.80 -10.19
N GLY A 40 1.57 -19.90 -9.25
CA GLY A 40 1.96 -19.96 -7.84
C GLY A 40 3.35 -19.38 -7.54
N ASN A 41 3.99 -18.71 -8.50
CA ASN A 41 5.25 -18.00 -8.28
C ASN A 41 4.99 -16.67 -7.57
N ASN A 42 5.99 -16.18 -6.83
CA ASN A 42 5.90 -14.88 -6.19
C ASN A 42 6.02 -13.75 -7.23
N VAL A 43 5.12 -12.79 -7.13
CA VAL A 43 5.16 -11.54 -7.89
C VAL A 43 5.27 -10.38 -6.93
N THR A 44 6.12 -9.41 -7.26
CA THR A 44 6.25 -8.15 -6.53
C THR A 44 6.07 -6.99 -7.49
N ILE A 45 5.14 -6.08 -7.15
CA ILE A 45 4.88 -4.86 -7.91
C ILE A 45 5.07 -3.64 -7.01
N SER A 46 5.43 -2.51 -7.61
CA SER A 46 5.52 -1.22 -6.94
C SER A 46 4.53 -0.24 -7.55
N LYS A 47 3.76 0.44 -6.71
CA LYS A 47 2.80 1.49 -7.11
C LYS A 47 3.11 2.75 -6.33
N THR A 48 3.05 3.89 -7.00
CA THR A 48 3.10 5.20 -6.35
C THR A 48 1.73 5.84 -6.46
N VAL A 49 1.20 6.27 -5.33
CA VAL A 49 -0.03 7.07 -5.21
C VAL A 49 0.27 8.33 -4.42
N THR A 50 -0.62 9.32 -4.43
CA THR A 50 -0.44 10.56 -3.67
C THR A 50 -1.47 10.68 -2.57
N THR A 51 -1.08 11.26 -1.44
CA THR A 51 -2.02 11.65 -0.37
C THR A 51 -3.01 12.71 -0.84
N ASP A 52 -4.25 12.64 -0.38
CA ASP A 52 -5.26 13.67 -0.57
C ASP A 52 -5.12 14.82 0.45
N ALA A 53 -6.05 15.79 0.40
CA ALA A 53 -6.07 16.93 1.33
C ALA A 53 -6.24 16.53 2.81
N SER A 54 -6.79 15.34 3.08
CA SER A 54 -6.99 14.80 4.42
C SER A 54 -5.85 13.84 4.85
N GLY A 55 -4.86 13.61 3.99
CA GLY A 55 -3.77 12.67 4.25
C GLY A 55 -4.12 11.20 3.94
N ASN A 56 -5.25 10.94 3.29
CA ASN A 56 -5.64 9.59 2.88
C ASN A 56 -5.02 9.25 1.53
N TYR A 57 -4.85 7.96 1.26
CA TYR A 57 -4.50 7.47 -0.07
C TYR A 57 -5.22 6.15 -0.34
N SER A 58 -5.36 5.80 -1.62
CA SER A 58 -5.98 4.55 -2.03
C SER A 58 -5.34 4.00 -3.29
N SER A 59 -5.42 2.69 -3.45
CA SER A 59 -4.98 1.94 -4.62
C SER A 59 -5.81 0.66 -4.71
N ALA A 60 -5.50 -0.19 -5.68
CA ALA A 60 -6.05 -1.53 -5.74
C ALA A 60 -5.03 -2.48 -6.36
N VAL A 61 -5.10 -3.75 -5.98
CA VAL A 61 -4.45 -4.86 -6.69
C VAL A 61 -5.40 -5.35 -7.76
N THR A 62 -4.91 -5.52 -8.97
CA THR A 62 -5.69 -6.02 -10.11
C THR A 62 -5.01 -7.22 -10.74
N VAL A 63 -5.79 -8.15 -11.31
CA VAL A 63 -5.25 -9.32 -12.03
C VAL A 63 -4.34 -8.96 -13.20
N ALA A 64 -4.52 -7.76 -13.78
CA ALA A 64 -3.66 -7.24 -14.84
C ALA A 64 -2.22 -6.96 -14.38
N GLU A 65 -2.00 -6.85 -13.06
CA GLU A 65 -0.69 -6.63 -12.46
C GLU A 65 0.05 -7.95 -12.17
N GLY A 66 -0.52 -9.08 -12.60
CA GLY A 66 0.11 -10.40 -12.52
C GLY A 66 -0.09 -11.10 -11.16
N ILE A 67 -0.82 -10.50 -10.24
CA ILE A 67 -1.26 -11.14 -8.99
C ILE A 67 -2.66 -11.72 -9.23
N VAL A 68 -2.81 -13.04 -9.05
CA VAL A 68 -4.09 -13.71 -9.26
C VAL A 68 -5.08 -13.38 -8.15
N ASP A 69 -6.35 -13.25 -8.51
CA ASP A 69 -7.44 -13.04 -7.56
C ASP A 69 -7.52 -14.19 -6.54
N GLY A 70 -7.88 -13.87 -5.30
CA GLY A 70 -7.92 -14.81 -4.19
C GLY A 70 -6.55 -15.32 -3.68
N SER A 71 -5.42 -14.89 -4.25
CA SER A 71 -4.11 -15.23 -3.69
C SER A 71 -3.81 -14.46 -2.40
N ALA A 72 -2.83 -14.96 -1.63
CA ALA A 72 -2.31 -14.19 -0.49
C ALA A 72 -1.59 -12.94 -1.01
N VAL A 73 -1.85 -11.80 -0.38
CA VAL A 73 -1.24 -10.51 -0.75
C VAL A 73 -0.69 -9.82 0.50
N THR A 74 0.51 -9.26 0.39
CA THR A 74 1.11 -8.38 1.40
C THR A 74 1.39 -7.01 0.77
N VAL A 75 1.00 -5.95 1.47
CA VAL A 75 1.23 -4.56 1.06
C VAL A 75 2.12 -3.88 2.09
N VAL A 76 3.18 -3.24 1.62
CA VAL A 76 4.07 -2.39 2.43
C VAL A 76 3.99 -0.96 1.91
N ALA A 77 3.69 -0.01 2.78
CA ALA A 77 3.55 1.40 2.44
C ALA A 77 4.62 2.27 3.12
N ASN A 78 5.19 3.19 2.34
CA ASN A 78 6.20 4.15 2.78
C ASN A 78 5.90 5.54 2.21
N THR A 79 6.22 6.60 2.96
CA THR A 79 6.09 7.99 2.51
C THR A 79 7.11 8.91 3.19
N THR A 80 7.01 10.22 2.99
CA THR A 80 7.87 11.25 3.61
C THR A 80 7.00 12.30 4.30
N ASP A 81 7.36 12.71 5.51
CA ASP A 81 6.64 13.74 6.26
C ASP A 81 7.00 15.17 5.81
N ARG A 82 6.33 16.18 6.39
CA ARG A 82 6.62 17.61 6.15
C ARG A 82 8.02 18.05 6.56
N ASN A 83 8.74 17.24 7.35
CA ASN A 83 10.10 17.50 7.79
C ASN A 83 11.15 16.80 6.92
N GLY A 84 10.72 16.16 5.82
CA GLY A 84 11.60 15.42 4.92
C GLY A 84 12.09 14.09 5.50
N GLN A 85 11.48 13.59 6.58
CA GLN A 85 11.82 12.30 7.18
C GLN A 85 10.97 11.19 6.57
N GLY A 86 11.57 10.02 6.37
CA GLY A 86 10.85 8.84 5.90
C GLY A 86 9.88 8.32 6.98
N VAL A 87 8.66 7.97 6.56
CA VAL A 87 7.61 7.42 7.42
C VAL A 87 7.22 6.03 6.92
N GLY A 88 7.14 5.08 7.86
CA GLY A 88 6.85 3.66 7.58
C GLY A 88 8.05 2.74 7.92
N PRO A 89 7.98 1.46 7.54
CA PRO A 89 6.88 0.85 6.79
C PRO A 89 5.61 0.67 7.62
N ALA A 90 4.45 0.85 6.99
CA ALA A 90 3.21 0.22 7.43
C ALA A 90 2.97 -1.03 6.58
N THR A 91 2.47 -2.10 7.18
CA THR A 91 2.25 -3.37 6.50
C THR A 91 0.88 -3.91 6.83
N ASP A 92 0.19 -4.41 5.81
CA ASP A 92 -1.01 -5.21 5.97
C ASP A 92 -1.05 -6.35 4.94
N SER A 93 -1.84 -7.38 5.22
CA SER A 93 -1.90 -8.58 4.39
C SER A 93 -3.22 -9.31 4.47
N ILE A 94 -3.66 -9.84 3.33
CA ILE A 94 -4.73 -10.82 3.24
C ILE A 94 -4.15 -12.22 3.00
N ALA A 95 -4.75 -13.22 3.64
CA ALA A 95 -4.46 -14.62 3.37
C ALA A 95 -5.08 -15.04 2.03
N ALA A 96 -4.61 -16.15 1.48
CA ALA A 96 -5.25 -16.75 0.32
C ALA A 96 -6.69 -17.18 0.66
N GLN A 97 -7.62 -16.88 -0.24
CA GLN A 97 -9.02 -17.26 -0.13
C GLN A 97 -9.16 -18.77 -0.41
N ARG A 98 -10.08 -19.42 0.31
CA ARG A 98 -10.30 -20.88 0.26
C ARG A 98 -11.39 -21.27 -0.72
#